data_AF-A0A8H7Y8R8-F1
#
_entry.id   AF-A0A8H7Y8R8-F1
#
_cell.length_a   1.000
_cell.length_b   1.000
_cell.length_c   1.000
_cell.angle_alpha   90.00
_cell.angle_beta   90.00
_cell.angle_gamma   90.00
#
_symmetry.space_group_name_H-M   'P 1'
#
loop_
_entity.id
_entity.type
_entity.pdbx_description
1 polymer ?
#
loop_
_entity_poly.entity_id
_entity_poly.type
_entity_poly.pdbx_seq_one_letter_code
_entity_poly.pdbx_strand_id
1 'polypeptide(L)'
;MLSEQNKIFTLLHVIVNTETTTMYKDLFLRLFTLVKDVTGQNMIFHHLHDNELYTVVMDMNTKQMTDLKLAVNEIDPQQQEWKWQLRNLIIFCYIHFFQGIDHTIETSSTSSDLHHCMQSLLTCTSYSDYMELCRLMIDE
;
A
#
# COMPACT_ATOMS: atom_id res chain seq x y z
N MET A 1 -5.25 -32.56 14.32
CA MET A 1 -4.14 -31.95 13.56
C MET A 1 -4.66 -31.61 12.17
N LEU A 2 -4.81 -30.33 11.83
CA LEU A 2 -4.97 -29.89 10.45
C LEU A 2 -3.57 -29.60 9.92
N SER A 3 -3.21 -30.25 8.82
CA SER A 3 -1.88 -30.27 8.20
C SER A 3 -1.41 -28.89 7.73
N GLU A 4 -0.10 -28.67 7.78
CA GLU A 4 0.67 -27.44 7.55
C GLU A 4 0.51 -26.69 6.20
N GLN A 5 -0.57 -26.84 5.41
CA GLN A 5 -0.60 -26.29 4.04
C GLN A 5 -1.92 -25.68 3.53
N ASN A 6 -2.85 -25.29 4.39
CA ASN A 6 -4.04 -24.55 3.94
C ASN A 6 -3.91 -23.04 4.20
N LYS A 7 -2.94 -22.37 3.56
CA LYS A 7 -3.03 -20.92 3.38
C LYS A 7 -4.04 -20.66 2.27
N ILE A 8 -5.31 -20.52 2.63
CA ILE A 8 -6.33 -20.04 1.70
C ILE A 8 -6.00 -18.58 1.41
N PHE A 9 -5.59 -18.30 0.18
CA PHE A 9 -5.49 -16.94 -0.32
C PHE A 9 -6.83 -16.58 -0.94
N THR A 10 -7.54 -15.64 -0.31
CA THR A 10 -8.75 -15.06 -0.90
C THR A 10 -8.32 -14.03 -1.93
N LEU A 11 -8.62 -14.29 -3.19
CA LEU A 11 -8.33 -13.38 -4.29
C LEU A 11 -9.59 -12.62 -4.69
N LEU A 12 -9.50 -11.29 -4.67
CA LEU A 12 -10.50 -10.41 -5.26
C LEU A 12 -9.94 -9.84 -6.56
N HIS A 13 -10.61 -10.12 -7.67
CA HIS A 13 -10.36 -9.41 -8.92
C HIS A 13 -11.46 -8.39 -9.15
N VAL A 14 -11.05 -7.14 -9.38
CA VAL A 14 -11.96 -6.06 -9.75
C VAL A 14 -11.57 -5.55 -11.12
N ILE A 15 -12.53 -5.54 -12.04
CA ILE A 15 -12.36 -4.96 -13.37
C ILE A 15 -13.03 -3.60 -13.37
N VAL A 16 -12.25 -2.57 -13.67
CA VAL A 16 -12.72 -1.19 -13.76
C VAL A 16 -12.63 -0.71 -15.21
N ASN A 17 -13.64 0.01 -15.68
CA ASN A 17 -13.73 0.53 -17.05
C ASN A 17 -13.66 2.06 -17.11
N THR A 18 -13.44 2.71 -15.97
CA THR A 18 -13.30 4.16 -15.83
C THR A 18 -12.16 4.46 -14.89
N GLU A 19 -11.58 5.65 -14.97
CA GLU A 19 -10.60 6.14 -13.99
C GLU A 19 -11.09 7.51 -13.50
N THR A 20 -11.86 7.52 -12.42
CA THR A 20 -12.40 8.74 -11.81
C THR A 20 -11.73 9.01 -10.47
N THR A 21 -11.90 10.22 -9.95
CA THR A 21 -11.38 10.67 -8.64
C THR A 21 -12.02 9.98 -7.43
N THR A 22 -12.98 9.07 -7.62
CA THR A 22 -13.66 8.35 -6.52
C THR A 22 -13.79 6.85 -6.79
N MET A 23 -13.31 6.37 -7.92
CA MET A 23 -13.53 4.98 -8.35
C MET A 23 -12.97 3.98 -7.33
N TYR A 24 -11.75 4.21 -6.82
CA TYR A 24 -11.16 3.29 -5.86
C TYR A 24 -11.88 3.35 -4.52
N LYS A 25 -12.44 4.50 -4.14
CA LYS A 25 -13.21 4.65 -2.91
C LYS A 25 -14.45 3.75 -2.97
N ASP A 26 -15.21 3.86 -4.06
CA ASP A 26 -16.41 3.05 -4.28
C ASP A 26 -16.06 1.55 -4.34
N LEU A 27 -14.92 1.20 -4.94
CA LEU A 27 -14.38 -0.15 -4.94
C LEU A 27 -14.12 -0.65 -3.51
N PHE A 28 -13.44 0.12 -2.67
CA PHE A 28 -13.13 -0.27 -1.29
C PHE A 28 -14.40 -0.41 -0.44
N LEU A 29 -15.35 0.51 -0.53
CA LEU A 29 -16.63 0.41 0.17
C LEU A 29 -17.42 -0.83 -0.28
N ARG A 30 -17.40 -1.13 -1.58
CA ARG A 30 -18.01 -2.34 -2.12
C ARG A 30 -17.32 -3.60 -1.60
N LEU A 31 -16.00 -3.58 -1.48
CA LEU A 31 -15.24 -4.66 -0.87
C LEU A 31 -15.62 -4.84 0.61
N PHE A 32 -15.70 -3.77 1.40
CA PHE A 32 -16.06 -3.85 2.82
C PHE A 32 -17.47 -4.44 3.00
N THR A 33 -18.40 -4.03 2.12
CA THR A 33 -19.76 -4.58 2.08
C THR A 33 -19.75 -6.06 1.70
N LEU A 34 -19.00 -6.44 0.66
CA LEU A 34 -18.88 -7.83 0.22
C LEU A 34 -18.30 -8.74 1.31
N VAL A 35 -17.27 -8.29 2.03
CA VAL A 35 -16.71 -9.03 3.16
C VAL A 35 -17.76 -9.26 4.23
N LYS A 36 -18.54 -8.23 4.56
CA LYS A 36 -19.66 -8.36 5.50
C LYS A 36 -20.72 -9.35 5.02
N ASP A 37 -21.10 -9.28 3.75
CA ASP A 37 -22.13 -10.16 3.20
C ASP A 37 -21.69 -11.63 3.20
N VAL A 38 -20.41 -11.89 2.95
CA VAL A 38 -19.86 -13.26 2.88
C VAL A 38 -19.52 -13.83 4.26
N THR A 39 -19.01 -13.01 5.17
CA THR A 39 -18.46 -13.46 6.47
C THR A 39 -19.38 -13.17 7.66
N GLY A 40 -20.34 -12.25 7.50
CA GLY A 40 -21.15 -11.68 8.58
C GLY A 40 -20.40 -10.64 9.43
N GLN A 41 -19.11 -10.39 9.17
CA GLN A 41 -18.26 -9.47 9.93
C GLN A 41 -17.99 -8.20 9.13
N ASN A 42 -18.09 -7.03 9.78
CA ASN A 42 -17.66 -5.79 9.15
C ASN A 42 -16.15 -5.81 8.94
N MET A 43 -15.67 -5.15 7.88
CA MET A 43 -14.25 -4.87 7.75
C MET A 43 -13.81 -3.98 8.92
N ILE A 44 -12.93 -4.49 9.77
CA ILE A 44 -12.37 -3.77 10.91
C ILE A 44 -10.85 -3.71 10.76
N PHE A 45 -10.32 -2.50 10.95
CA PHE A 45 -8.89 -2.23 10.91
C PHE A 45 -8.31 -2.22 12.32
N HIS A 46 -7.15 -2.84 12.49
CA HIS A 46 -6.51 -3.01 13.79
C HIS A 46 -6.22 -1.68 14.47
N HIS A 47 -5.71 -0.70 13.73
CA HIS A 47 -5.41 0.61 14.28
C HIS A 47 -6.63 1.43 14.71
N LEU A 48 -7.85 1.03 14.30
CA LEU A 48 -9.10 1.70 14.69
C LEU A 48 -9.90 0.97 15.77
N HIS A 49 -9.78 -0.36 15.82
CA HIS A 49 -10.67 -1.22 16.63
C HIS A 49 -9.92 -2.33 17.38
N ASP A 50 -8.59 -2.26 17.44
CA ASP A 50 -7.68 -3.25 18.05
C ASP A 50 -7.85 -4.69 17.52
N ASN A 51 -8.34 -4.88 16.28
CA ASN A 51 -8.63 -6.23 15.76
C ASN A 51 -8.46 -6.45 14.24
N GLU A 52 -8.29 -7.73 13.88
CA GLU A 52 -8.28 -8.42 12.57
C GLU A 52 -7.37 -7.89 11.43
N LEU A 53 -7.66 -6.74 10.79
CA LEU A 53 -6.88 -6.32 9.61
C LEU A 53 -5.79 -5.31 9.98
N TYR A 54 -4.54 -5.77 9.98
CA TYR A 54 -3.38 -4.97 10.40
C TYR A 54 -2.88 -3.99 9.35
N THR A 55 -2.86 -4.40 8.08
CA THR A 55 -2.23 -3.60 7.04
C THR A 55 -2.80 -3.92 5.67
N VAL A 56 -2.72 -2.94 4.78
CA VAL A 56 -2.95 -3.08 3.35
C VAL A 56 -1.60 -2.91 2.66
N VAL A 57 -1.13 -3.99 2.03
CA VAL A 57 0.03 -3.91 1.12
C VAL A 57 -0.47 -3.44 -0.23
N MET A 58 0.01 -2.29 -0.70
CA MET A 58 -0.39 -1.74 -2.00
C MET A 58 0.79 -1.23 -2.79
N ASP A 59 0.57 -1.03 -4.09
CA ASP A 59 1.47 -0.29 -4.96
C ASP A 59 1.58 1.18 -4.49
N MET A 60 2.64 1.86 -4.88
CA MET A 60 2.88 3.29 -4.59
C MET A 60 2.03 4.21 -5.49
N ASN A 61 0.76 3.87 -5.69
CA ASN A 61 -0.17 4.66 -6.50
C ASN A 61 -0.94 5.66 -5.62
N THR A 62 -0.70 6.95 -5.84
CA THR A 62 -1.31 8.04 -5.07
C THR A 62 -2.84 8.08 -5.15
N LYS A 63 -3.44 7.62 -6.26
CA LYS A 63 -4.91 7.56 -6.42
C LYS A 63 -5.50 6.48 -5.52
N GLN A 64 -4.91 5.28 -5.55
CA GLN A 64 -5.35 4.15 -4.70
C GLN A 64 -5.23 4.51 -3.21
N MET A 65 -4.12 5.12 -2.83
CA MET A 65 -3.90 5.59 -1.46
C MET A 65 -4.92 6.65 -1.04
N THR A 66 -5.17 7.66 -1.89
CA THR A 66 -6.10 8.76 -1.59
C THR A 66 -7.53 8.28 -1.44
N ASP A 67 -7.92 7.31 -2.24
CA ASP A 67 -9.28 6.78 -2.24
C ASP A 67 -9.51 5.72 -1.15
N LEU A 68 -8.49 4.92 -0.83
CA LEU A 68 -8.51 4.04 0.36
C LEU A 68 -8.72 4.87 1.62
N LYS A 69 -7.98 5.98 1.75
CA LYS A 69 -8.14 6.95 2.83
C LYS A 69 -9.59 7.44 2.95
N LEU A 70 -10.22 7.80 1.83
CA LEU A 70 -11.62 8.24 1.85
C LEU A 70 -12.57 7.13 2.30
N ALA A 71 -12.36 5.89 1.85
CA ALA A 71 -13.20 4.75 2.23
C ALA A 71 -13.03 4.38 3.72
N VAL A 72 -11.81 4.42 4.24
CA VAL A 72 -11.52 4.14 5.65
C VAL A 72 -12.11 5.22 6.55
N ASN A 73 -12.01 6.50 6.17
CA ASN A 73 -12.58 7.60 6.94
C ASN A 73 -14.12 7.52 7.07
N GLU A 74 -14.81 6.92 6.10
CA GLU A 74 -16.27 6.74 6.20
C GLU A 74 -16.68 5.69 7.23
N ILE A 75 -15.81 4.72 7.51
CA ILE A 75 -16.06 3.69 8.52
C ILE A 75 -15.33 3.97 9.84
N ASP A 76 -14.54 5.06 9.91
CA ASP A 76 -13.82 5.48 11.11
C ASP A 76 -14.76 6.27 12.04
N PRO A 77 -15.17 5.69 13.19
CA PRO A 77 -16.04 6.37 14.13
C PRO A 77 -15.36 7.57 14.81
N GLN A 78 -14.02 7.60 14.84
CA GLN A 78 -13.25 8.63 15.54
C GLN A 78 -12.84 9.79 14.65
N GLN A 79 -13.06 9.69 13.33
CA GLN A 79 -12.71 10.73 12.34
C GLN A 79 -11.26 11.22 12.49
N GLN A 80 -10.34 10.27 12.64
CA GLN A 80 -8.92 10.53 12.82
C GLN A 80 -8.31 11.27 11.63
N GLU A 81 -7.17 11.92 11.90
CA GLU A 81 -6.43 12.62 10.86
C GLU A 81 -5.90 11.62 9.81
N TRP A 82 -5.95 12.04 8.55
CA TRP A 82 -5.78 11.13 7.43
C TRP A 82 -4.34 10.62 7.25
N LYS A 83 -3.31 11.40 7.60
CA LYS A 83 -1.92 10.89 7.57
C LYS A 83 -1.72 9.85 8.65
N TRP A 84 -2.32 10.05 9.82
CA TRP A 84 -2.33 9.04 10.88
C TRP A 84 -2.99 7.74 10.39
N GLN A 85 -4.13 7.82 9.70
CA GLN A 85 -4.80 6.64 9.11
C GLN A 85 -3.87 5.88 8.17
N LEU A 86 -3.28 6.57 7.19
CA LEU A 86 -2.42 5.92 6.20
C LEU A 86 -1.15 5.34 6.81
N ARG A 87 -0.55 6.03 7.78
CA ARG A 87 0.68 5.58 8.46
C ARG A 87 0.47 4.27 9.22
N ASN A 88 -0.71 4.06 9.78
CA ASN A 88 -1.01 2.85 10.55
C ASN A 88 -1.58 1.71 9.69
N LEU A 89 -1.91 1.99 8.42
CA LEU A 89 -2.59 1.04 7.54
C LEU A 89 -1.72 0.56 6.38
N ILE A 90 -0.97 1.43 5.71
CA ILE A 90 -0.34 1.13 4.43
C ILE A 90 1.09 0.64 4.61
N ILE A 91 1.42 -0.44 3.92
CA ILE A 91 2.80 -0.83 3.62
C ILE A 91 2.95 -0.84 2.10
N PHE A 92 3.98 -0.18 1.58
CA PHE A 92 4.25 -0.21 0.14
C PHE A 92 4.87 -1.54 -0.27
N CYS A 93 4.43 -2.05 -1.43
CA CYS A 93 4.87 -3.33 -1.95
C CYS A 93 6.33 -3.26 -2.43
N TYR A 94 7.22 -4.04 -1.81
CA TYR A 94 8.64 -4.07 -2.19
C TYR A 94 8.85 -4.61 -3.60
N ILE A 95 8.02 -5.56 -4.05
CA ILE A 95 8.13 -6.13 -5.40
C ILE A 95 7.92 -5.03 -6.45
N HIS A 96 6.87 -4.20 -6.29
CA HIS A 96 6.61 -3.09 -7.20
C HIS A 96 7.70 -2.01 -7.11
N PHE A 97 8.24 -1.76 -5.92
CA PHE A 97 9.37 -0.85 -5.75
C PHE A 97 10.61 -1.32 -6.54
N PHE A 98 11.02 -2.58 -6.39
CA PHE A 98 12.17 -3.12 -7.13
C PHE A 98 11.92 -3.18 -8.64
N GLN A 99 10.72 -3.55 -9.08
CA GLN A 99 10.36 -3.49 -10.51
C GLN A 99 10.44 -2.06 -11.06
N GLY A 100 10.04 -1.06 -10.26
CA GLY A 100 10.19 0.35 -10.61
C GLY A 100 11.66 0.75 -10.76
N ILE A 101 12.54 0.27 -9.89
CA ILE A 101 14.00 0.47 -10.01
C ILE A 101 14.51 -0.16 -11.30
N ASP A 102 14.21 -1.43 -11.52
CA ASP A 102 14.70 -2.17 -12.68
C ASP A 102 14.25 -1.49 -13.99
N HIS A 103 12.97 -1.10 -14.09
CA HIS A 103 12.45 -0.38 -15.24
C HIS A 103 13.11 0.99 -15.45
N THR A 104 13.48 1.68 -14.37
CA THR A 104 14.15 2.98 -14.45
C THR A 104 15.61 2.82 -14.91
N ILE A 105 16.33 1.83 -14.36
CA ILE A 105 17.77 1.64 -14.61
C ILE A 105 18.07 0.89 -15.90
N GLU A 106 17.17 0.03 -16.40
CA GLU A 106 17.29 -0.56 -17.74
C GLU A 106 17.44 0.52 -18.85
N THR A 107 17.08 1.77 -18.56
CA THR A 107 17.25 2.92 -19.46
C THR A 107 18.59 3.66 -19.30
N SER A 108 19.43 3.35 -18.29
CA SER A 108 20.70 4.03 -18.01
C SER A 108 21.91 3.07 -18.02
N SER A 109 23.06 3.53 -18.53
CA SER A 109 24.29 2.71 -18.63
C SER A 109 25.10 2.60 -17.32
N THR A 110 24.64 3.23 -16.23
CA THR A 110 25.23 3.27 -14.89
C THR A 110 24.50 2.28 -13.97
N SER A 111 24.91 1.01 -13.98
CA SER A 111 23.97 -0.10 -13.73
C SER A 111 24.18 -0.93 -12.45
N SER A 112 24.86 -0.43 -11.41
CA SER A 112 24.87 -1.15 -10.12
C SER A 112 24.87 -0.26 -8.87
N ASP A 113 25.68 0.80 -8.85
CA ASP A 113 25.74 1.71 -7.69
C ASP A 113 24.42 2.49 -7.51
N LEU A 114 23.85 3.01 -8.61
CA LEU A 114 22.54 3.66 -8.60
C LEU A 114 21.42 2.70 -8.17
N HIS A 115 21.48 1.43 -8.61
CA HIS A 115 20.51 0.40 -8.20
C HIS A 115 20.55 0.20 -6.69
N HIS A 116 21.74 -0.02 -6.14
CA HIS A 116 21.94 -0.19 -4.71
C HIS A 116 21.51 1.05 -3.91
N CYS A 117 21.78 2.25 -4.43
CA CYS A 117 21.37 3.51 -3.82
C CYS A 117 19.83 3.62 -3.75
N MET A 118 19.13 3.34 -4.86
CA MET A 118 17.66 3.34 -4.91
C MET A 118 17.06 2.29 -3.96
N GLN A 119 17.64 1.10 -3.88
CA GLN A 119 17.20 0.04 -2.96
C GLN A 119 17.31 0.48 -1.49
N SER A 120 18.36 1.25 -1.15
CA SER A 120 18.64 1.69 0.22
C SER A 120 17.57 2.65 0.78
N LEU A 121 16.75 3.26 -0.07
CA LEU A 121 15.60 4.09 0.34
C LEU A 121 14.56 3.30 1.18
N LEU A 122 14.47 1.97 0.99
CA LEU A 122 13.54 1.13 1.77
C LEU A 122 13.99 0.91 3.21
N THR A 123 15.28 1.07 3.48
CA THR A 123 15.90 0.72 4.77
C THR A 123 16.43 1.93 5.53
N CYS A 124 16.23 3.14 5.02
CA CYS A 124 16.65 4.35 5.72
C CYS A 124 15.94 4.48 7.08
N THR A 125 16.69 4.83 8.11
CA THR A 125 16.18 4.96 9.48
C THR A 125 15.80 6.39 9.85
N SER A 126 16.19 7.38 9.04
CA SER A 126 15.88 8.79 9.26
C SER A 126 15.55 9.53 7.98
N TYR A 127 14.83 10.64 8.12
CA TYR A 127 14.54 11.56 7.01
C TYR A 127 15.83 12.16 6.42
N SER A 128 16.85 12.39 7.25
CA SER A 128 18.14 12.91 6.79
C SER A 128 18.84 11.92 5.87
N ASP A 129 18.86 10.63 6.25
CA ASP A 129 19.48 9.57 5.44
C ASP A 129 18.74 9.43 4.10
N TYR A 130 17.41 9.49 4.12
CA TYR A 130 16.58 9.46 2.92
C TYR A 130 16.93 10.60 1.97
N MET A 131 17.01 11.84 2.48
CA MET A 131 17.32 13.01 1.67
C MET A 131 18.75 12.97 1.10
N GLU A 132 19.70 12.42 1.85
CA GLU A 132 21.07 12.26 1.36
C GLU A 132 21.15 11.23 0.23
N LEU A 133 20.45 10.08 0.36
CA LEU A 133 20.32 9.12 -0.73
C LEU A 133 19.67 9.76 -1.96
N CYS A 134 18.61 10.55 -1.80
CA CYS A 134 18.02 11.32 -2.89
C CYS A 134 19.01 12.25 -3.57
N ARG A 135 19.85 12.94 -2.81
CA ARG A 135 20.87 13.83 -3.35
C ARG A 135 21.92 13.07 -4.17
N LEU A 136 22.40 11.93 -3.66
CA LEU A 136 23.38 11.09 -4.34
C LEU A 136 22.87 10.62 -5.72
N MET A 137 21.59 10.28 -5.83
CA MET A 137 20.98 9.87 -7.10
C MET A 137 20.77 11.02 -8.10
N ILE A 138 20.69 12.27 -7.64
CA ILE A 138 20.53 13.45 -8.50
C ILE A 138 21.89 13.94 -9.04
N ASP A 139 22.95 13.73 -8.27
CA ASP A 139 24.31 14.19 -8.57
C ASP A 139 25.12 13.20 -9.44
N GLU A 140 24.59 11.99 -9.72
CA GLU A 140 25.11 11.00 -10.70
C GLU A 140 24.60 11.26 -12.14
#